data_AF-A0A832VNN5-F1
#
_entry.id   AF-A0A832VNN5-F1
#
_cell.length_a   1.000
_cell.length_b   1.000
_cell.length_c   1.000
_cell.angle_alpha   90.00
_cell.angle_beta   90.00
_cell.angle_gamma   90.00
#
_symmetry.space_group_name_H-M   'P 1'
#
loop_
_entity.id
_entity.type
_entity.pdbx_description
1 polymer ?
#
loop_
_entity_poly.entity_id
_entity_poly.type
_entity_poly.pdbx_seq_one_letter_code
_entity_poly.pdbx_strand_id
1 'polypeptide(L)'
;MEFRKATDSEIVAAAVATLEASGHVGTQGEMQRRVLARLHEEDGEFRLGAERMRRVMVHSGRVKLDIRTRSVGAAPEPDDTDLRRMGMRYDPVVKRWRRVREGDDLTGHHHHRGEFAAPGVPCPVCREPLAKVHNATLSGGRVAIGFRCPLCRYTTGHRWREPARYGFSLREV
;
A
#
# COMPACT_ATOMS: atom_id res chain seq x y z
N MET A 1 5.40 31.32 0.53
CA MET A 1 4.21 30.76 1.20
C MET A 1 4.70 29.68 2.14
N GLU A 2 4.68 29.99 3.43
CA GLU A 2 4.81 28.96 4.46
C GLU A 2 3.55 28.09 4.41
N PHE A 3 3.70 26.80 4.65
CA PHE A 3 2.57 25.87 4.70
C PHE A 3 2.80 24.95 5.88
N ARG A 4 1.73 24.69 6.63
CA ARG A 4 1.81 23.76 7.75
C ARG A 4 1.55 22.34 7.27
N LYS A 5 2.48 21.43 7.60
CA LYS A 5 2.30 20.00 7.36
C LYS A 5 1.53 19.41 8.54
N ALA A 6 0.33 18.88 8.29
CA ALA A 6 -0.44 18.19 9.33
C ALA A 6 0.33 16.98 9.88
N THR A 7 0.36 16.82 11.20
CA THR A 7 0.88 15.65 11.90
C THR A 7 -0.01 14.43 11.62
N ASP A 8 0.52 13.23 11.87
CA ASP A 8 -0.24 12.01 11.64
C ASP A 8 -1.46 11.91 12.58
N SER A 9 -1.35 12.40 13.81
CA SER A 9 -2.46 12.44 14.78
C SER A 9 -3.58 13.39 14.35
N GLU A 10 -3.26 14.60 13.87
CA GLU A 10 -4.25 15.56 13.36
C GLU A 10 -5.03 14.96 12.17
N ILE A 11 -4.32 14.30 11.25
CA ILE A 11 -4.94 13.64 10.09
C ILE A 11 -5.90 12.53 10.53
N VAL A 12 -5.48 11.69 11.48
CA VAL A 12 -6.31 10.59 11.99
C VAL A 12 -7.55 11.13 12.70
N ALA A 13 -7.40 12.15 13.55
CA ALA A 13 -8.53 12.78 14.25
C ALA A 13 -9.55 13.36 13.25
N ALA A 14 -9.10 14.17 12.30
CA ALA A 14 -9.96 14.76 11.28
C ALA A 14 -10.63 13.71 10.37
N ALA A 15 -9.91 12.63 10.04
CA ALA A 15 -10.45 11.52 9.26
C ALA A 15 -11.53 10.73 10.01
N VAL A 16 -11.31 10.43 11.30
CA VAL A 16 -12.29 9.74 12.14
C VAL A 16 -13.55 10.60 12.28
N ALA A 17 -13.42 11.88 12.65
CA ALA A 17 -14.55 12.79 12.76
C ALA A 17 -15.34 12.92 11.44
N THR A 18 -14.65 12.88 10.30
CA THR A 18 -15.30 12.87 8.98
C THR A 18 -16.14 11.61 8.76
N LEU A 19 -15.61 10.44 9.11
CA LEU A 19 -16.29 9.17 8.91
C LEU A 19 -17.38 8.91 9.95
N GLU A 20 -17.26 9.44 11.17
CA GLU A 20 -18.35 9.44 12.15
C GLU A 20 -19.54 10.25 11.66
N ALA A 21 -19.30 11.42 11.05
CA ALA A 21 -20.36 12.28 10.54
C ALA A 21 -21.03 11.77 9.25
N SER A 22 -20.33 10.98 8.42
CA SER A 22 -20.81 10.59 7.09
C SER A 22 -21.02 9.09 6.89
N GLY A 23 -20.52 8.24 7.79
CA GLY A 23 -20.53 6.79 7.70
C GLY A 23 -19.55 6.23 6.65
N HIS A 24 -19.63 6.72 5.42
CA HIS A 24 -18.82 6.27 4.29
C HIS A 24 -18.44 7.42 3.36
N VAL A 25 -17.21 7.37 2.83
CA VAL A 25 -16.75 8.28 1.77
C VAL A 25 -16.24 7.46 0.58
N GLY A 26 -16.81 7.68 -0.60
CA GLY A 26 -16.66 6.76 -1.74
C GLY A 26 -15.47 7.02 -2.66
N THR A 27 -14.71 8.11 -2.45
CA THR A 27 -13.53 8.43 -3.25
C THR A 27 -12.39 9.04 -2.43
N GLN A 28 -11.16 8.86 -2.90
CA GLN A 28 -9.98 9.44 -2.26
C GLN A 28 -9.96 10.97 -2.32
N GLY A 29 -10.35 11.58 -3.44
CA GLY A 29 -10.37 13.03 -3.57
C GLY A 29 -11.43 13.69 -2.68
N GLU A 30 -12.59 13.05 -2.54
CA GLU A 30 -13.63 13.51 -1.62
C GLU A 30 -13.18 13.42 -0.16
N MET A 31 -12.58 12.28 0.23
CA MET A 31 -12.06 12.10 1.58
C MET A 31 -11.00 13.16 1.91
N GLN A 32 -10.07 13.41 0.98
CA GLN A 32 -9.04 14.45 1.13
C GLN A 32 -9.65 15.83 1.32
N ARG A 33 -10.63 16.21 0.50
CA ARG A 33 -11.30 17.49 0.61
C ARG A 33 -11.99 17.68 1.96
N ARG A 34 -12.70 16.65 2.44
CA ARG A 34 -13.42 16.70 3.73
C ARG A 34 -12.46 16.74 4.93
N VAL A 35 -11.36 15.99 4.87
CA VAL A 35 -10.33 16.03 5.91
C VAL A 35 -9.62 17.38 5.94
N LEU A 36 -9.28 17.94 4.77
CA LEU A 36 -8.68 19.27 4.68
C LEU A 36 -9.62 20.35 5.21
N ALA A 37 -10.91 20.30 4.87
CA ALA A 37 -11.90 21.26 5.37
C ALA A 37 -11.93 21.29 6.91
N ARG A 38 -11.90 20.12 7.56
CA ARG A 38 -11.81 20.03 9.02
C ARG A 38 -10.50 20.58 9.60
N LEU A 39 -9.36 20.26 8.98
CA LEU A 39 -8.08 20.79 9.42
C LEU A 39 -8.02 22.32 9.30
N HIS A 40 -8.66 22.88 8.26
CA HIS A 40 -8.74 24.32 8.02
C HIS A 40 -9.66 25.07 8.97
N GLU A 41 -10.52 24.38 9.73
CA GLU A 41 -11.29 25.01 10.82
C GLU A 41 -10.36 25.48 11.96
N GLU A 42 -9.23 24.80 12.18
CA GLU A 42 -8.23 25.16 13.19
C GLU A 42 -7.13 26.06 12.62
N ASP A 43 -6.65 25.78 11.40
CA ASP A 43 -5.54 26.50 10.76
C ASP A 43 -5.64 26.41 9.23
N GLY A 44 -5.84 27.55 8.56
CA GLY A 44 -6.05 27.62 7.11
C GLY A 44 -4.86 27.24 6.22
N GLU A 45 -3.65 27.07 6.78
CA GLU A 45 -2.44 26.82 6.00
C GLU A 45 -2.10 25.35 5.81
N PHE A 46 -2.94 24.43 6.29
CA PHE A 46 -2.66 23.00 6.16
C PHE A 46 -2.61 22.53 4.71
N ARG A 47 -1.57 21.75 4.38
CA ARG A 47 -1.48 20.97 3.14
C ARG A 47 -1.39 19.48 3.42
N LEU A 48 -2.25 18.71 2.74
CA LEU A 48 -2.31 17.26 2.87
C LEU A 48 -2.49 16.61 1.50
N GLY A 49 -1.47 15.86 1.05
CA GLY A 49 -1.57 15.05 -0.16
C GLY A 49 -2.45 13.82 0.04
N ALA A 50 -3.22 13.47 -0.98
CA ALA A 50 -4.18 12.36 -0.94
C ALA A 50 -3.52 11.00 -0.60
N GLU A 51 -2.33 10.74 -1.15
CA GLU A 51 -1.57 9.52 -0.85
C GLU A 51 -1.14 9.48 0.63
N ARG A 52 -0.62 10.60 1.15
CA ARG A 52 -0.18 10.68 2.55
C ARG A 52 -1.35 10.47 3.49
N MET A 53 -2.48 11.14 3.23
CA MET A 53 -3.72 10.94 3.98
C MET A 53 -4.10 9.45 4.02
N ARG A 54 -4.18 8.81 2.85
CA ARG A 54 -4.54 7.39 2.75
C ARG A 54 -3.59 6.51 3.55
N ARG A 55 -2.27 6.74 3.46
CA ARG A 55 -1.26 5.96 4.19
C ARG A 55 -1.42 6.12 5.70
N VAL A 56 -1.49 7.35 6.19
CA VAL A 56 -1.64 7.65 7.62
C VAL A 56 -2.91 7.01 8.19
N MET A 57 -4.04 7.16 7.49
CA MET A 57 -5.31 6.56 7.90
C MET A 57 -5.25 5.03 7.98
N VAL A 58 -4.63 4.37 7.01
CA VAL A 58 -4.46 2.90 7.03
C VAL A 58 -3.58 2.45 8.19
N HIS A 59 -2.44 3.13 8.39
CA HIS A 59 -1.48 2.80 9.44
C HIS A 59 -2.05 3.03 10.84
N SER A 60 -2.99 3.96 11.00
CA SER A 60 -3.71 4.17 12.26
C SER A 60 -4.52 2.97 12.74
N GLY A 61 -4.88 2.06 11.83
CA GLY A 61 -5.77 0.93 12.11
C GLY A 61 -7.24 1.31 12.32
N ARG A 62 -7.60 2.59 12.42
CA ARG A 62 -8.98 3.06 12.69
C ARG A 62 -9.88 3.12 11.47
N VAL A 63 -9.30 3.12 10.27
CA VAL A 63 -10.03 3.26 9.01
C VAL A 63 -9.90 2.01 8.16
N LYS A 64 -11.04 1.52 7.69
CA LYS A 64 -11.15 0.44 6.70
C LYS A 64 -11.24 1.03 5.30
N LEU A 65 -10.43 0.49 4.39
CA LEU A 65 -10.48 0.79 2.96
C LEU A 65 -11.28 -0.27 2.19
N ASP A 66 -12.17 0.18 1.32
CA ASP A 66 -12.65 -0.59 0.17
C ASP A 66 -11.77 -0.25 -1.05
N ILE A 67 -11.19 -1.26 -1.70
CA ILE A 67 -10.22 -1.06 -2.78
C ILE A 67 -10.71 -1.75 -4.03
N ARG A 68 -11.14 -0.97 -5.01
CA ARG A 68 -11.48 -1.48 -6.34
C ARG A 68 -10.27 -1.38 -7.24
N THR A 69 -9.89 -2.50 -7.83
CA THR A 69 -8.68 -2.61 -8.65
C THR A 69 -9.01 -2.86 -10.11
N ARG A 70 -8.19 -2.31 -11.02
CA ARG A 70 -8.24 -2.62 -12.46
C ARG A 70 -6.98 -3.40 -12.87
N SER A 71 -7.13 -4.29 -13.84
CA SER A 71 -5.98 -4.99 -14.41
C SER A 71 -5.18 -4.05 -15.29
N VAL A 72 -3.86 -4.13 -15.21
CA VAL A 72 -2.94 -3.38 -16.09
C VAL A 72 -1.88 -4.31 -16.66
N GLY A 73 -1.25 -3.89 -17.75
CA GLY A 73 -0.31 -4.73 -18.51
C GLY A 73 0.96 -5.08 -17.72
N ALA A 74 1.55 -4.12 -17.01
CA ALA A 74 2.77 -4.33 -16.23
C ALA A 74 2.62 -3.76 -14.81
N ALA A 75 3.32 -4.37 -13.85
CA ALA A 75 3.51 -3.77 -12.53
C ALA A 75 4.42 -2.53 -12.65
N PRO A 76 4.22 -1.51 -11.81
CA PRO A 76 5.14 -0.39 -11.75
C PRO A 76 6.52 -0.87 -11.27
N GLU A 77 7.59 -0.26 -11.81
CA GLU A 77 8.93 -0.42 -11.28
C GLU A 77 8.94 0.06 -9.80
N PRO A 78 9.37 -0.78 -8.84
CA PRO A 78 9.40 -0.39 -7.44
C PRO A 78 10.47 0.68 -7.19
N ASP A 79 10.17 1.65 -6.32
CA ASP A 79 11.10 2.69 -5.91
C ASP A 79 12.21 2.13 -5.00
N ASP A 80 13.47 2.49 -5.28
CA ASP A 80 14.65 2.07 -4.53
C ASP A 80 14.54 2.33 -3.01
N THR A 81 13.88 3.43 -2.63
CA THR A 81 13.66 3.80 -1.22
C THR A 81 12.74 2.81 -0.53
N ASP A 82 11.66 2.40 -1.22
CA ASP A 82 10.72 1.41 -0.70
C ASP A 82 11.40 0.03 -0.56
N LEU A 83 12.25 -0.36 -1.52
CA LEU A 83 13.02 -1.61 -1.46
C LEU A 83 13.99 -1.60 -0.27
N ARG A 84 14.72 -0.50 -0.05
CA ARG A 84 15.60 -0.32 1.12
C ARG A 84 14.82 -0.42 2.43
N ARG A 85 13.65 0.23 2.54
CA ARG A 85 12.80 0.17 3.75
C ARG A 85 12.37 -1.25 4.09
N MET A 86 12.19 -2.11 3.10
CA MET A 86 11.83 -3.53 3.31
C MET A 86 13.01 -4.42 3.70
N GLY A 87 14.21 -3.84 3.91
CA GLY A 87 15.43 -4.59 4.17
C GLY A 87 15.97 -5.29 2.93
N MET A 88 15.64 -4.80 1.72
CA MET A 88 16.26 -5.27 0.48
C MET A 88 17.48 -4.42 0.17
N ARG A 89 18.53 -5.08 -0.31
CA ARG A 89 19.72 -4.41 -0.83
C ARG A 89 19.88 -4.76 -2.30
N TYR A 90 20.37 -3.81 -3.08
CA TYR A 90 20.78 -4.06 -4.46
C TYR A 90 22.06 -4.90 -4.43
N ASP A 91 22.02 -6.07 -5.06
CA ASP A 91 23.16 -6.96 -5.23
C ASP A 91 23.83 -6.63 -6.57
N PRO A 92 25.04 -6.03 -6.56
CA PRO A 92 25.70 -5.59 -7.78
C PRO A 92 26.26 -6.76 -8.61
N VAL A 93 26.43 -7.95 -8.01
CA VAL A 93 26.99 -9.14 -8.69
C VAL A 93 25.95 -9.73 -9.64
N VAL A 94 24.72 -9.89 -9.15
CA VAL A 94 23.60 -10.44 -9.93
C VAL A 94 22.63 -9.37 -10.46
N LYS A 95 22.95 -8.08 -10.25
CA LYS A 95 22.21 -6.90 -10.72
C LYS A 95 20.70 -6.95 -10.39
N ARG A 96 20.35 -7.24 -9.13
CA ARG A 96 18.96 -7.34 -8.66
C ARG A 96 18.79 -6.93 -7.19
N TRP A 97 17.58 -6.51 -6.82
CA TRP A 97 17.19 -6.29 -5.42
C TRP A 97 16.81 -7.60 -4.72
N ARG A 98 17.38 -7.86 -3.53
CA ARG A 98 17.07 -9.06 -2.72
C ARG A 98 17.17 -8.76 -1.22
N ARG A 99 16.55 -9.61 -0.38
CA ARG A 99 16.92 -9.67 1.04
C ARG A 99 18.32 -10.27 1.12
N VAL A 100 19.32 -9.47 1.44
CA VAL A 100 20.69 -9.95 1.67
C VAL A 100 20.80 -10.28 3.15
N ARG A 101 20.80 -11.57 3.50
CA ARG A 101 21.26 -12.03 4.82
C ARG A 101 22.78 -12.20 4.77
N GLU A 102 23.44 -12.02 5.91
CA GLU A 102 24.85 -12.36 6.07
C GLU A 102 25.00 -13.88 5.88
N GLY A 103 25.67 -14.31 4.79
CA GLY A 103 25.92 -15.73 4.48
C GLY A 103 25.13 -16.38 3.32
N ASP A 104 24.23 -15.67 2.62
CA ASP A 104 23.48 -16.28 1.50
C ASP A 104 24.26 -16.19 0.16
N ASP A 105 24.89 -17.31 -0.21
CA ASP A 105 25.88 -17.50 -1.29
C ASP A 105 25.33 -17.66 -2.72
N LEU A 106 26.27 -18.01 -3.63
CA LEU A 106 26.36 -17.83 -5.08
C LEU A 106 25.68 -18.94 -5.93
N THR A 107 24.66 -19.63 -5.43
CA THR A 107 24.17 -20.88 -6.04
C THR A 107 22.90 -20.71 -6.88
N GLY A 108 23.09 -20.24 -8.12
CA GLY A 108 22.47 -20.84 -9.31
C GLY A 108 20.97 -21.18 -9.35
N HIS A 109 20.05 -20.31 -8.89
CA HIS A 109 18.61 -20.47 -9.22
C HIS A 109 18.12 -19.42 -10.24
N HIS A 110 17.68 -19.91 -11.41
CA HIS A 110 16.99 -19.15 -12.44
C HIS A 110 15.50 -18.96 -12.07
N HIS A 111 15.07 -17.71 -12.01
CA HIS A 111 13.65 -17.34 -12.06
C HIS A 111 13.38 -16.63 -13.39
N HIS A 112 12.33 -17.03 -14.11
CA HIS A 112 11.93 -16.39 -15.36
C HIS A 112 11.47 -14.93 -15.11
N ARG A 113 11.81 -14.03 -16.03
CA ARG A 113 11.65 -12.57 -15.91
C ARG A 113 10.41 -12.09 -16.67
N GLY A 114 9.63 -11.18 -16.07
CA GLY A 114 8.50 -10.48 -16.69
C GLY A 114 7.13 -11.08 -16.34
N GLU A 115 6.11 -10.22 -16.15
CA GLU A 115 4.66 -10.50 -15.99
C GLU A 115 4.06 -10.81 -14.61
N PHE A 116 4.84 -10.89 -13.53
CA PHE A 116 4.29 -11.28 -12.21
C PHE A 116 4.51 -10.23 -11.12
N ALA A 117 3.51 -10.02 -10.26
CA ALA A 117 3.73 -9.36 -8.98
C ALA A 117 4.89 -10.07 -8.25
N ALA A 118 5.94 -9.34 -7.87
CA ALA A 118 7.13 -9.91 -7.26
C ALA A 118 7.11 -9.72 -5.74
N PRO A 119 7.68 -10.65 -4.95
CA PRO A 119 7.94 -10.46 -3.52
C PRO A 119 9.02 -9.37 -3.34
N GLY A 120 8.62 -8.12 -3.50
CA GLY A 120 9.48 -6.93 -3.52
C GLY A 120 8.74 -5.66 -3.92
N VAL A 121 7.64 -5.77 -4.66
CA VAL A 121 6.81 -4.59 -4.95
C VAL A 121 6.02 -4.20 -3.69
N PRO A 122 6.16 -2.95 -3.17
CA PRO A 122 5.36 -2.46 -2.07
C PRO A 122 3.87 -2.48 -2.40
N CYS A 123 3.05 -2.58 -1.36
CA CYS A 123 1.63 -2.33 -1.53
C CYS A 123 1.41 -0.91 -2.11
N PRO A 124 0.73 -0.73 -3.25
CA PRO A 124 0.50 0.59 -3.85
C PRO A 124 -0.40 1.49 -2.97
N VAL A 125 -1.09 0.90 -2.00
CA VAL A 125 -2.04 1.60 -1.13
C VAL A 125 -1.35 2.17 0.12
N CYS A 126 -0.58 1.35 0.83
CA CYS A 126 0.00 1.68 2.14
C CYS A 126 1.53 1.50 2.23
N ARG A 127 2.13 1.00 1.15
CA ARG A 127 3.55 0.66 0.97
C ARG A 127 4.08 -0.50 1.81
N GLU A 128 3.25 -1.18 2.60
CA GLU A 128 3.67 -2.40 3.30
C GLU A 128 4.08 -3.53 2.35
N PRO A 129 5.02 -4.42 2.76
CA PRO A 129 5.35 -5.60 2.00
C PRO A 129 4.12 -6.48 1.74
N LEU A 130 4.00 -6.98 0.52
CA LEU A 130 2.93 -7.91 0.18
C LEU A 130 3.29 -9.34 0.57
N ALA A 131 2.33 -10.07 1.16
CA ALA A 131 2.46 -11.47 1.49
C ALA A 131 1.95 -12.35 0.34
N LYS A 132 2.66 -13.45 0.04
CA LYS A 132 2.22 -14.44 -0.96
C LYS A 132 0.97 -15.17 -0.46
N VAL A 133 -0.04 -15.23 -1.32
CA VAL A 133 -1.24 -16.05 -1.10
C VAL A 133 -1.06 -17.36 -1.85
N HIS A 134 -1.35 -18.47 -1.17
CA HIS A 134 -1.24 -19.81 -1.74
C HIS A 134 -2.60 -20.48 -1.78
N ASN A 135 -2.81 -21.33 -2.78
CA ASN A 135 -3.96 -22.22 -2.87
C ASN A 135 -3.51 -23.68 -2.90
N ALA A 136 -4.37 -24.59 -2.46
CA ALA A 136 -4.17 -26.02 -2.60
C ALA A 136 -4.47 -26.45 -4.05
N THR A 137 -3.67 -27.36 -4.60
CA THR A 137 -3.96 -28.01 -5.88
C THR A 137 -4.83 -29.25 -5.65
N LEU A 138 -5.49 -29.72 -6.71
CA LEU A 138 -6.28 -30.96 -6.68
C LEU A 138 -5.43 -32.19 -6.26
N SER A 139 -4.13 -32.15 -6.52
CA SER A 139 -3.13 -33.16 -6.15
C SER A 139 -2.54 -32.99 -4.74
N GLY A 140 -3.05 -32.07 -3.92
CA GLY A 140 -2.57 -31.82 -2.55
C GLY A 140 -1.30 -30.95 -2.46
N GLY A 141 -0.80 -30.43 -3.57
CA GLY A 141 0.29 -29.45 -3.61
C GLY A 141 -0.16 -28.05 -3.23
N ARG A 142 0.79 -27.11 -3.14
CA ARG A 142 0.51 -25.69 -2.86
C ARG A 142 1.12 -24.81 -3.95
N VAL A 143 0.31 -23.92 -4.53
CA VAL A 143 0.75 -22.97 -5.56
C VAL A 143 0.47 -21.55 -5.11
N ALA A 144 1.42 -20.64 -5.34
CA ALA A 144 1.19 -19.22 -5.11
C ALA A 144 0.21 -18.71 -6.18
N ILE A 145 -0.88 -18.06 -5.76
CA ILE A 145 -1.94 -17.55 -6.65
C ILE A 145 -1.93 -16.02 -6.78
N GLY A 146 -1.14 -15.34 -5.94
CA GLY A 146 -1.05 -13.89 -5.92
C GLY A 146 -0.49 -13.36 -4.60
N PHE A 147 -0.86 -12.13 -4.29
CA PHE A 147 -0.33 -11.37 -3.18
C PHE A 147 -1.43 -10.60 -2.44
N ARG A 148 -1.27 -10.48 -1.13
CA ARG A 148 -2.17 -9.72 -0.26
C ARG A 148 -1.38 -8.86 0.70
N CYS A 149 -1.78 -7.60 0.85
CA CYS A 149 -1.28 -6.74 1.89
C CYS A 149 -1.90 -7.12 3.25
N PRO A 150 -1.09 -7.36 4.30
CA PRO A 150 -1.62 -7.70 5.62
C PRO A 150 -2.34 -6.51 6.29
N LEU A 151 -1.96 -5.28 5.93
CA LEU A 151 -2.48 -4.06 6.56
C LEU A 151 -3.78 -3.57 5.91
N CYS A 152 -3.71 -3.11 4.64
CA CYS A 152 -4.87 -2.56 3.94
C CYS A 152 -5.74 -3.59 3.20
N ARG A 153 -5.37 -4.87 3.25
CA ARG A 153 -6.04 -5.98 2.55
C ARG A 153 -6.09 -5.88 1.02
N TYR A 154 -5.36 -4.95 0.40
CA TYR A 154 -5.14 -4.93 -1.05
C TYR A 154 -4.70 -6.32 -1.54
N THR A 155 -5.31 -6.79 -2.63
CA THR A 155 -4.98 -8.08 -3.25
C THR A 155 -4.68 -7.90 -4.73
N THR A 156 -3.65 -8.58 -5.21
CA THR A 156 -3.34 -8.72 -6.63
C THR A 156 -3.10 -10.19 -6.96
N GLY A 157 -3.44 -10.62 -8.18
CA GLY A 157 -3.14 -11.96 -8.65
C GLY A 157 -1.70 -12.07 -9.18
N HIS A 158 -1.46 -13.10 -9.98
CA HIS A 158 -0.27 -13.20 -10.82
C HIS A 158 -0.07 -11.95 -11.68
N ARG A 159 -1.12 -11.53 -12.38
CA ARG A 159 -1.15 -10.28 -13.13
C ARG A 159 -1.40 -9.12 -12.17
N TRP A 160 -0.63 -8.05 -12.32
CA TRP A 160 -0.74 -6.86 -11.49
C TRP A 160 -2.10 -6.17 -11.66
N ARG A 161 -2.75 -5.84 -10.54
CA ARG A 161 -4.00 -5.08 -10.52
C ARG A 161 -3.80 -3.81 -9.72
N GLU A 162 -3.82 -2.66 -10.37
CA GLU A 162 -3.63 -1.40 -9.65
C GLU A 162 -4.93 -0.92 -8.97
N PRO A 163 -4.83 -0.22 -7.83
CA PRO A 163 -5.98 0.46 -7.23
C PRO A 163 -6.54 1.54 -8.15
N ALA A 164 -7.83 1.46 -8.46
CA ALA A 164 -8.53 2.41 -9.31
C ALA A 164 -9.50 3.30 -8.52
N ARG A 165 -10.16 2.76 -7.48
CA ARG A 165 -11.05 3.52 -6.60
C ARG A 165 -10.89 3.08 -5.15
N TYR A 166 -11.13 4.03 -4.25
CA TYR A 166 -11.06 3.84 -2.80
C TYR A 166 -12.36 4.28 -2.15
N GLY A 167 -12.91 3.42 -1.30
CA GLY A 167 -13.93 3.78 -0.32
C GLY A 167 -13.35 3.77 1.09
N PHE A 168 -13.87 4.62 1.96
CA PHE A 168 -13.42 4.78 3.34
C PHE A 168 -14.58 4.60 4.30
N SER A 169 -14.34 3.88 5.39
CA SER A 169 -15.32 3.62 6.46
C SER A 169 -14.56 3.44 7.77
N LEU A 170 -15.20 3.69 8.91
CA LEU A 170 -14.61 3.32 10.20
C LEU A 170 -14.39 1.81 10.23
N ARG A 171 -13.29 1.39 10.86
CA ARG A 171 -13.06 -0.02 11.12
C ARG A 171 -13.90 -0.41 12.33
N GLU A 172 -14.75 -1.42 12.15
CA GLU A 172 -15.48 -2.06 13.25
C GLU A 172 -14.44 -2.61 14.24
N VAL A 173 -14.59 -2.21 15.51
CA VAL A 173 -13.73 -2.61 16.64
C VAL A 173 -14.14 -4.00 17.10
#